data_AF-A0A2E2Y4V2-F1
#
_entry.id   AF-A0A2E2Y4V2-F1
#
_cell.length_a   1.000
_cell.length_b   1.000
_cell.length_c   1.000
_cell.angle_alpha   90.00
_cell.angle_beta   90.00
_cell.angle_gamma   90.00
#
_symmetry.space_group_name_H-M   'P 1'
#
loop_
_entity.id
_entity.type
_entity.pdbx_description
1 polymer ?
#
loop_
_entity_poly.entity_id
_entity_poly.type
_entity_poly.pdbx_seq_one_letter_code
_entity_poly.pdbx_strand_id
1 'polypeptide(L)'
;MKSFVVLLTDDPDGAEKELQAFAKKHGISNVPLTFYEGIAGPPNYKIAKDADVTVMLWRNLRVSANHSYAKGALNSKTAQKVLDSTSKILN
;
A
#
# COMPACT_ATOMS: atom_id res chain seq x y z
N MET A 1 -8.96 -8.09 -9.56
CA MET A 1 -7.74 -7.88 -8.74
C MET A 1 -8.18 -7.77 -7.28
N LYS A 2 -7.56 -8.55 -6.37
CA LYS A 2 -7.97 -8.59 -4.95
C LYS A 2 -7.20 -7.56 -4.09
N SER A 3 -5.93 -7.35 -4.39
CA SER A 3 -5.07 -6.31 -3.80
C SER A 3 -3.81 -6.15 -4.67
N PHE A 4 -3.07 -5.07 -4.48
CA PHE A 4 -1.72 -4.85 -5.02
C PHE A 4 -0.98 -3.91 -4.08
N VAL A 5 0.36 -3.96 -4.11
CA VAL A 5 1.23 -3.08 -3.33
C VAL A 5 2.13 -2.33 -4.28
N VAL A 6 2.28 -1.02 -4.05
CA VAL A 6 3.19 -0.15 -4.78
C VAL A 6 4.18 0.43 -3.79
N LEU A 7 5.46 0.12 -3.95
CA LEU A 7 6.55 0.74 -3.21
C LEU A 7 6.99 2.01 -3.94
N LEU A 8 6.88 3.16 -3.29
CA LEU A 8 7.39 4.43 -3.83
C LEU A 8 8.87 4.52 -3.46
N THR A 9 9.74 4.58 -4.46
CA THR A 9 11.20 4.57 -4.26
C THR A 9 11.88 5.42 -5.33
N ASP A 10 13.00 6.06 -4.98
CA ASP A 10 13.88 6.72 -5.95
C ASP A 10 15.03 5.77 -6.41
N ASP A 11 15.10 4.56 -5.86
CA ASP A 11 16.03 3.48 -6.25
C ASP A 11 15.23 2.23 -6.70
N PRO A 12 14.90 2.13 -8.00
CA PRO A 12 14.13 1.01 -8.54
C PRO A 12 14.90 -0.33 -8.48
N ASP A 13 16.23 -0.31 -8.65
CA ASP A 13 17.07 -1.52 -8.67
C ASP A 13 17.19 -2.16 -7.28
N GLY A 14 17.33 -1.34 -6.24
CA GLY A 14 17.29 -1.80 -4.85
C GLY A 14 15.90 -2.31 -4.45
N ALA A 15 14.85 -1.59 -4.86
CA ALA A 15 13.46 -1.90 -4.52
C ALA A 15 13.01 -3.27 -5.05
N GLU A 16 13.43 -3.68 -6.24
CA GLU A 16 13.04 -4.99 -6.79
C GLU A 16 13.55 -6.14 -5.89
N LYS A 17 14.83 -6.10 -5.50
CA LYS A 17 15.42 -7.13 -4.64
C LYS A 17 14.77 -7.17 -3.27
N GLU A 18 14.46 -6.00 -2.71
CA GLU A 18 13.79 -5.89 -1.42
C GLU A 18 12.36 -6.45 -1.48
N LEU A 19 11.58 -6.12 -2.51
CA LEU A 19 10.24 -6.64 -2.72
C LEU A 19 10.23 -8.16 -2.92
N GLN A 20 11.18 -8.69 -3.69
CA GLN A 20 11.33 -10.15 -3.86
C GLN A 20 11.67 -10.85 -2.53
N ALA A 21 12.58 -10.28 -1.74
CA ALA A 21 12.92 -10.81 -0.43
C ALA A 21 11.74 -10.74 0.54
N PHE A 22 11.00 -9.63 0.54
CA PHE A 22 9.79 -9.42 1.34
C PHE A 22 8.69 -10.42 0.97
N ALA A 23 8.44 -10.63 -0.33
CA ALA A 23 7.48 -11.61 -0.82
C ALA A 23 7.81 -13.02 -0.35
N LYS A 24 9.08 -13.43 -0.47
CA LYS A 24 9.56 -14.74 -0.01
C LYS A 24 9.44 -14.89 1.50
N LYS A 25 9.84 -13.87 2.27
CA LYS A 25 9.80 -13.87 3.74
C LYS A 25 8.37 -14.00 4.29
N HIS A 26 7.40 -13.36 3.64
CA HIS A 26 6.01 -13.31 4.10
C HIS A 26 5.05 -14.24 3.32
N GLY A 27 5.56 -15.03 2.36
CA GLY A 27 4.75 -15.96 1.57
C GLY A 27 3.72 -15.29 0.67
N ILE A 28 4.01 -14.08 0.18
CA ILE A 28 3.09 -13.30 -0.65
C ILE A 28 3.16 -13.83 -2.09
N SER A 29 2.18 -14.66 -2.47
CA SER A 29 2.08 -15.25 -3.81
C SER A 29 0.96 -14.69 -4.68
N ASN A 30 -0.11 -14.18 -4.05
CA ASN A 30 -1.34 -13.77 -4.74
C ASN A 30 -1.52 -12.24 -4.83
N VAL A 31 -0.51 -11.46 -4.41
CA VAL A 31 -0.56 -10.00 -4.42
C VAL A 31 0.54 -9.48 -5.34
N PRO A 32 0.20 -8.76 -6.41
CA PRO A 32 1.19 -8.04 -7.21
C PRO A 32 1.93 -7.05 -6.33
N LEU A 33 3.25 -7.21 -6.25
CA LEU A 33 4.16 -6.24 -5.66
C LEU A 33 4.82 -5.48 -6.81
N THR A 34 4.69 -4.16 -6.79
CA THR A 34 5.21 -3.27 -7.81
C THR A 34 5.96 -2.12 -7.15
N PHE A 35 6.82 -1.46 -7.90
CA PHE A 35 7.47 -0.23 -7.45
C PHE A 35 7.11 0.90 -8.40
N TYR A 36 7.17 2.12 -7.90
CA TYR A 36 6.98 3.34 -8.66
C TYR A 36 8.18 4.24 -8.39
N GLU A 37 8.79 4.72 -9.47
CA GLU A 37 9.89 5.67 -9.42
C GLU A 37 9.34 7.04 -8.98
N GLY A 38 9.74 7.48 -7.80
CA GLY A 38 9.33 8.76 -7.22
C GLY A 38 8.52 8.64 -5.93
N ILE A 39 8.96 9.38 -4.92
CA ILE A 39 8.35 9.46 -3.58
C ILE A 39 6.94 10.08 -3.52
N ALA A 40 6.53 10.85 -4.53
CA ALA A 40 5.23 11.53 -4.52
C ALA A 40 4.06 10.64 -4.98
N GLY A 41 4.37 9.47 -5.59
CA GLY A 41 3.39 8.61 -6.25
C GLY A 41 2.64 9.33 -7.39
N PRO A 42 1.59 8.71 -7.96
CA PRO A 42 0.90 9.30 -9.10
C PRO A 42 0.10 10.54 -8.65
N PRO A 43 0.20 11.69 -9.35
CA PRO A 43 -0.34 12.99 -8.89
C PRO A 43 -1.83 12.98 -8.52
N ASN A 44 -2.62 12.19 -9.26
CA ASN A 44 -4.08 12.10 -9.08
C ASN A 44 -4.49 11.41 -7.77
N TYR A 45 -3.59 10.68 -7.11
CA TYR A 45 -3.88 9.94 -5.88
C TYR A 45 -3.77 10.80 -4.62
N LYS A 46 -3.22 12.03 -4.72
CA LYS A 46 -3.07 12.98 -3.61
C LYS A 46 -2.47 12.34 -2.35
N ILE A 47 -1.44 11.52 -2.54
CA ILE A 47 -0.72 10.87 -1.44
C ILE A 47 -0.07 11.97 -0.62
N ALA A 48 -0.30 11.96 0.69
CA ALA A 48 0.31 12.94 1.58
C ALA A 48 1.83 12.74 1.57
N LYS A 49 2.60 13.82 1.40
CA LYS A 49 4.07 13.77 1.34
C LYS A 49 4.70 13.17 2.60
N ASP A 50 4.01 13.30 3.74
CA ASP A 50 4.48 12.81 5.04
C ASP A 50 3.97 11.39 5.35
N ALA A 51 3.21 10.78 4.44
CA ALA A 51 2.72 9.42 4.60
C ALA A 51 3.78 8.41 4.16
N ASP A 52 4.25 7.62 5.13
CA ASP A 52 5.16 6.49 4.92
C ASP A 52 4.43 5.29 4.34
N VAL A 53 3.16 5.08 4.75
CA VAL A 53 2.30 4.03 4.20
C VAL A 53 0.91 4.60 3.94
N THR A 54 0.37 4.37 2.75
CA THR A 54 -1.03 4.69 2.44
C THR A 54 -1.77 3.43 2.00
N VAL A 55 -2.89 3.12 2.66
CA VAL A 55 -3.76 2.01 2.32
C VAL A 55 -5.06 2.54 1.73
N MET A 56 -5.32 2.19 0.47
CA MET A 56 -6.54 2.58 -0.23
C MET A 56 -7.43 1.37 -0.48
N LEU A 57 -8.69 1.49 -0.15
CA LEU A 57 -9.71 0.45 -0.33
C LEU A 57 -10.68 0.91 -1.41
N TRP A 58 -10.84 0.09 -2.45
CA TRP A 58 -11.60 0.44 -3.65
C TRP A 58 -12.81 -0.48 -3.82
N ARG A 59 -13.95 0.08 -4.23
CA ARG A 59 -15.14 -0.66 -4.68
C ARG A 59 -15.63 -0.03 -5.98
N ASN A 60 -15.86 -0.84 -7.01
CA ASN A 60 -16.34 -0.38 -8.32
C ASN A 60 -15.53 0.81 -8.88
N LEU A 61 -14.19 0.73 -8.84
CA LEU A 61 -13.25 1.78 -9.27
C LEU A 61 -13.33 3.10 -8.50
N ARG A 62 -14.05 3.14 -7.37
CA ARG A 62 -14.09 4.29 -6.46
C ARG A 62 -13.38 3.97 -5.16
N VAL A 63 -12.67 4.97 -4.62
CA VAL A 63 -12.02 4.88 -3.30
C VAL A 63 -13.09 4.94 -2.22
N SER A 64 -13.32 3.84 -1.51
CA SER A 64 -14.27 3.74 -0.39
C SER A 64 -13.64 4.12 0.95
N ALA A 65 -12.31 3.96 1.07
CA ALA A 65 -11.54 4.43 2.21
C ALA A 65 -10.09 4.70 1.81
N ASN A 66 -9.50 5.71 2.44
CA ASN A 66 -8.10 6.09 2.29
C ASN A 66 -7.51 6.29 3.69
N HIS A 67 -6.50 5.50 4.02
CA HIS A 67 -5.81 5.55 5.31
C HIS A 67 -4.33 5.85 5.07
N SER A 68 -3.90 7.07 5.37
CA SER A 68 -2.50 7.48 5.31
C SER A 68 -1.87 7.47 6.70
N TYR A 69 -0.71 6.84 6.81
CA TYR A 69 0.05 6.68 8.04
C TYR A 69 1.44 7.27 7.86
N ALA A 70 1.83 8.14 8.78
CA ALA A 70 3.22 8.58 8.89
C ALA A 70 4.14 7.44 9.35
N LYS A 71 5.44 7.66 9.28
CA LYS A 71 6.44 6.67 9.68
C LYS A 71 6.20 6.17 11.11
N GLY A 72 6.09 4.84 11.26
CA GLY A 72 5.82 4.20 12.56
C GLY A 72 4.37 4.31 13.06
N ALA A 73 3.46 4.97 12.34
CA ALA A 73 2.06 5.09 12.73
C ALA A 73 1.22 3.84 12.34
N LEU A 74 1.74 2.96 11.49
CA LEU A 74 1.16 1.64 11.23
C LEU A 74 1.58 0.67 12.35
N ASN A 75 0.63 0.34 13.22
CA ASN A 75 0.77 -0.56 14.37
C ASN A 75 -0.47 -1.46 14.46
N SER A 76 -0.51 -2.40 15.40
CA SER A 76 -1.63 -3.36 15.53
C SER A 76 -3.01 -2.68 15.64
N LYS A 77 -3.11 -1.52 16.30
CA LYS A 77 -4.40 -0.81 16.44
C LYS A 77 -4.82 -0.15 15.14
N THR A 78 -3.89 0.48 14.41
CA THR A 78 -4.19 1.12 13.13
C THR A 78 -4.39 0.10 12.02
N ALA A 79 -3.67 -1.02 12.04
CA ALA A 79 -3.91 -2.18 11.19
C ALA A 79 -5.31 -2.75 11.37
N GLN A 80 -5.81 -2.85 12.63
CA GLN A 80 -7.19 -3.29 12.87
C GLN A 80 -8.20 -2.36 12.21
N LYS A 81 -8.01 -1.03 12.24
CA LYS A 81 -8.90 -0.08 11.55
C LYS A 81 -8.95 -0.29 10.04
N VAL A 82 -7.82 -0.66 9.43
CA VAL A 82 -7.76 -1.02 8.01
C VAL A 82 -8.56 -2.29 7.76
N LEU A 83 -8.38 -3.32 8.60
CA LEU A 83 -9.14 -4.58 8.52
C LEU A 83 -10.65 -4.33 8.66
N ASP A 84 -11.08 -3.54 9.64
CA ASP A 84 -12.49 -3.23 9.84
C ASP A 84 -13.08 -2.48 8.64
N SER A 85 -12.26 -1.65 7.97
CA SER A 85 -12.64 -0.94 6.75
C SER A 85 -12.82 -1.86 5.52
N THR A 86 -12.31 -3.09 5.55
CA THR A 86 -12.50 -4.05 4.44
C THR A 86 -13.97 -4.40 4.22
N SER A 87 -14.81 -4.31 5.27
CA SER A 87 -16.27 -4.41 5.16
C SER A 87 -16.85 -3.45 4.12
N LYS A 88 -16.22 -2.29 3.86
CA LYS A 88 -16.68 -1.31 2.86
C LYS A 88 -16.49 -1.76 1.42
N ILE A 89 -15.66 -2.79 1.18
CA ILE A 89 -15.31 -3.26 -0.17
C ILE A 89 -15.68 -4.72 -0.42
N LEU A 90 -15.89 -5.53 0.63
CA LEU A 90 -16.18 -6.97 0.53
C LEU A 90 -17.66 -7.34 0.64
N ASN A 91 -18.55 -6.36 0.87
CA ASN A 91 -20.00 -6.58 0.94
C ASN A 91 -20.65 -6.72 -0.44
#